data_AF-A0A1W1DK53-F1
#
_entry.id   AF-A0A1W1DK53-F1
#
_cell.length_a   1.000
_cell.length_b   1.000
_cell.length_c   1.000
_cell.angle_alpha   90.00
_cell.angle_beta   90.00
_cell.angle_gamma   90.00
#
_symmetry.space_group_name_H-M   'P 1'
#
loop_
_entity.id
_entity.type
_entity.pdbx_description
1 polymer ?
#
loop_
_entity_poly.entity_id
_entity_poly.type
_entity_poly.pdbx_seq_one_letter_code
_entity_poly.pdbx_strand_id
1 'polypeptide(L)' 'MGYTGCETLDKMRTETAFVQVTSAGMVESHVHDVSITKEAPNYHQ' A
#
# COMPACT_ATOMS: atom_id res chain seq x y z
N MET A 1 4.73 -7.14 6.77
CA MET A 1 4.29 -8.53 6.96
C MET A 1 3.11 -8.68 7.93
N GLY A 2 2.93 -7.81 8.93
CA GLY A 2 1.82 -7.92 9.88
C GLY A 2 0.42 -7.98 9.24
N TYR A 3 0.14 -7.16 8.23
CA TYR A 3 -1.13 -7.19 7.49
C TYR A 3 -1.39 -8.51 6.75
N THR A 4 -0.33 -9.21 6.35
CA THR A 4 -0.42 -10.49 5.64
C THR A 4 -0.19 -11.69 6.56
N GLY A 5 -0.01 -11.46 7.87
CA GLY A 5 0.24 -12.52 8.86
C GLY A 5 1.57 -13.27 8.68
N CYS A 6 2.48 -12.80 7.82
CA CYS A 6 3.72 -13.51 7.57
C CYS A 6 4.76 -13.17 8.64
N GLU A 7 5.40 -14.18 9.22
CA GLU A 7 6.44 -13.99 10.25
C GLU A 7 7.85 -13.94 9.64
N THR A 8 8.01 -14.45 8.42
CA THR A 8 9.28 -14.51 7.69
C THR A 8 9.10 -14.09 6.23
N LEU A 9 10.21 -13.72 5.58
CA LEU A 9 10.22 -13.31 4.17
C LEU A 9 9.81 -14.44 3.22
N ASP A 10 10.18 -15.69 3.52
CA ASP A 10 9.83 -16.83 2.67
C ASP A 10 8.32 -17.10 2.68
N LYS A 11 7.67 -16.99 3.85
CA LYS A 11 6.20 -17.05 3.95
C LYS A 11 5.55 -15.91 3.17
N MET A 12 6.07 -14.68 3.28
CA MET A 12 5.53 -13.55 2.53
C MET A 12 5.59 -13.75 1.01
N ARG A 13 6.64 -14.40 0.51
CA ARG A 13 6.81 -14.66 -0.93
C ARG A 13 5.90 -15.76 -1.48
N THR A 14 5.45 -16.69 -0.64
CA THR A 14 4.76 -17.91 -1.09
C THR A 14 3.28 -17.95 -0.69
N GLU A 15 2.91 -17.30 0.39
CA GLU A 15 1.56 -17.40 0.99
C GLU A 15 0.69 -16.15 0.76
N THR A 16 1.25 -15.06 0.25
CA THR A 16 0.49 -13.82 0.02
C THR A 16 -0.22 -13.80 -1.33
N ALA A 17 -1.37 -13.13 -1.37
CA ALA A 17 -2.16 -12.95 -2.57
C ALA A 17 -2.15 -11.49 -3.01
N PHE A 18 -2.01 -11.28 -4.31
CA PHE A 18 -2.17 -9.98 -4.94
C PHE A 18 -3.51 -9.92 -5.66
N VAL A 19 -4.09 -8.72 -5.72
CA VAL A 19 -5.29 -8.43 -6.51
C VAL A 19 -4.94 -7.38 -7.55
N GLN A 20 -5.54 -7.51 -8.74
CA GLN A 20 -5.40 -6.50 -9.78
C GLN A 20 -6.32 -5.33 -9.48
N VAL A 21 -5.78 -4.11 -9.50
CA VAL A 21 -6.53 -2.88 -9.31
C VAL A 21 -6.68 -2.11 -10.62
N THR A 22 -7.70 -1.26 -10.70
CA THR A 22 -7.94 -0.38 -11.84
C THR A 22 -7.20 0.94 -11.68
N SER A 23 -7.11 1.74 -12.75
CA SER A 23 -6.56 3.11 -12.68
C SER A 23 -7.33 4.00 -11.70
N ALA A 24 -8.65 3.82 -11.60
CA ALA A 24 -9.47 4.50 -10.61
C ALA A 24 -9.10 4.07 -9.17
N GLY A 25 -8.90 2.76 -8.95
CA GLY A 25 -8.46 2.25 -7.64
C GLY A 25 -7.06 2.73 -7.22
N MET A 26 -6.19 3.05 -8.19
CA MET A 26 -4.90 3.67 -7.91
C MET A 26 -5.08 5.09 -7.34
N VAL A 27 -5.93 5.92 -7.96
CA VAL A 27 -6.24 7.27 -7.46
C VAL A 27 -6.86 7.21 -6.06
N GLU A 28 -7.77 6.26 -5.82
CA GLU A 28 -8.38 6.03 -4.50
C GLU A 28 -7.35 5.60 -3.43
N SER A 29 -6.36 4.81 -3.82
CA SER A 29 -5.33 4.32 -2.88
C SER A 29 -4.31 5.41 -2.50
N HIS A 30 -4.13 6.41 -3.36
CA HIS A 30 -3.27 7.56 -3.08
C HIS A 30 -4.02 8.62 -2.27
N VAL A 31 -3.29 9.53 -1.61
CA VAL A 31 -3.92 10.69 -0.96
C VAL A 31 -4.69 11.50 -2.00
N HIS A 32 -6.01 11.58 -1.86
CA HIS A 32 -6.90 12.34 -2.74
C HIS A 32 -7.85 13.23 -1.94
N ASP A 33 -8.32 14.33 -2.56
CA ASP A 33 -9.28 15.30 -2.02
C ASP A 33 -8.87 16.03 -0.71
N VAL A 34 -7.57 16.10 -0.42
CA VAL A 34 -7.01 16.88 0.70
C VAL A 34 -5.71 17.58 0.30
N SER A 35 -5.54 18.82 0.79
CA SER A 35 -4.27 19.54 0.69
C SER A 35 -3.31 19.05 1.76
N ILE A 36 -2.17 18.49 1.35
CA ILE A 36 -1.09 18.10 2.27
C ILE A 36 -0.45 19.37 2.84
N THR A 37 -0.68 19.64 4.12
CA THR A 37 -0.16 20.83 4.82
C THR A 37 1.17 20.59 5.52
N LYS A 38 1.58 19.33 5.65
CA LYS A 38 2.85 18.91 6.24
C LYS A 38 3.36 17.69 5.51
N GLU A 39 4.64 17.72 5.14
CA GLU A 39 5.28 16.57 4.47
C GLU A 39 5.37 15.36 5.40
N ALA A 40 5.03 14.20 4.87
CA ALA A 40 5.20 12.92 5.53
C ALA A 40 6.60 12.35 5.18
N PRO A 41 7.36 11.82 6.15
CA PRO A 41 8.70 11.30 5.92
C PRO A 41 8.73 9.99 5.11
N ASN A 42 7.56 9.40 4.84
CA ASN A 42 7.39 8.13 4.15
C ASN A 42 6.40 8.20 2.98
N TYR A 43 5.94 9.40 2.62
CA TYR A 43 5.01 9.60 1.51
C TYR A 43 5.37 10.91 0.80
N HIS A 44 6.07 10.77 -0.32
CA HIS A 44 6.42 11.84 -1.24
C HIS A 44 5.61 11.62 -2.53
N GLN A 45 5.04 12.70 -3.06
CA GLN A 45 4.25 12.67 -4.29
C GLN A 45 5.14 12.52 -5.52
#